data_AF-A0AAV8WIS4-F1
#
_entry.id   AF-A0AAV8WIS4-F1
#
_cell.length_a   1.000
_cell.length_b   1.000
_cell.length_c   1.000
_cell.angle_alpha   90.00
_cell.angle_beta   90.00
_cell.angle_gamma   90.00
#
_symmetry.space_group_name_H-M   'P 1'
#
loop_
_entity.id
_entity.type
_entity.pdbx_description
1 polymer ?
#
loop_
_entity_poly.entity_id
_entity_poly.type
_entity_poly.pdbx_seq_one_letter_code
_entity_poly.pdbx_strand_id
1 'polypeptide(L)'
;MEIFTVVIVMSCDDVDKNAKKITTTCYILQEGRIESSLRTELICLAEYTKELTPKFTAAGFFKIDQSTLATLFSAIITYLIICIQFNMAL
;
A
#
# COMPACT_ATOMS: atom_id res chain seq x y z
N MET A 1 20.62 3.85 8.18
CA MET A 1 19.49 4.75 7.88
C MET A 1 18.57 4.16 6.82
N GLU A 2 19.07 3.68 5.68
CA GLU A 2 18.21 3.26 4.56
C GLU A 2 17.36 2.01 4.81
N ILE A 3 17.85 1.05 5.61
CA ILE A 3 17.08 -0.14 6.00
C ILE A 3 15.78 0.26 6.71
N PHE A 4 15.82 1.29 7.56
CA PHE A 4 14.63 1.76 8.27
C PHE A 4 13.57 2.33 7.32
N THR A 5 13.99 3.04 6.27
CA THR A 5 13.08 3.56 5.25
C THR A 5 12.37 2.43 4.52
N VAL A 6 13.11 1.41 4.07
CA VAL A 6 12.53 0.23 3.41
C VAL A 6 11.53 -0.47 4.33
N VAL A 7 11.91 -0.71 5.59
CA VAL A 7 11.04 -1.37 6.58
C VAL A 7 9.77 -0.56 6.82
N ILE A 8 9.86 0.77 6.95
CA ILE A 8 8.69 1.64 7.15
C ILE A 8 7.76 1.57 5.94
N VAL A 9 8.30 1.72 4.72
CA VAL A 9 7.48 1.68 3.49
C VAL A 9 6.78 0.33 3.33
N MET A 10 7.51 -0.77 3.55
CA MET A 10 6.95 -2.12 3.50
C MET A 10 5.89 -2.35 4.58
N SER A 11 6.10 -1.83 5.79
CA SER A 11 5.11 -1.94 6.88
C SER A 11 3.83 -1.17 6.55
N CYS A 12 3.94 0.02 5.97
CA CYS A 12 2.78 0.80 5.50
C CYS A 12 2.00 0.05 4.42
N ASP A 13 2.72 -0.56 3.47
CA ASP A 13 2.15 -1.37 2.40
C ASP A 13 1.46 -2.64 2.93
N ASP A 14 2.07 -3.34 3.88
CA ASP A 14 1.49 -4.51 4.54
C ASP A 14 0.20 -4.17 5.30
N VAL A 15 0.16 -3.04 6.00
CA VAL A 15 -1.06 -2.59 6.69
C VAL A 15 -2.18 -2.31 5.68
N ASP A 16 -1.91 -1.62 4.56
CA ASP A 16 -2.90 -1.35 3.51
C ASP A 16 -3.40 -2.65 2.86
N LYS A 17 -2.49 -3.59 2.53
CA LYS A 17 -2.83 -4.90 1.97
C LYS A 17 -3.67 -5.74 2.93
N ASN A 18 -3.30 -5.79 4.21
CA ASN A 18 -4.03 -6.55 5.21
C ASN A 18 -5.42 -5.96 5.49
N ALA A 19 -5.55 -4.63 5.56
CA ALA A 19 -6.85 -3.98 5.71
C ALA A 19 -7.80 -4.31 4.54
N LYS A 20 -7.30 -4.24 3.30
CA LYS A 20 -8.05 -4.66 2.10
C LYS A 20 -8.45 -6.14 2.16
N LYS A 21 -7.54 -7.01 2.59
CA LYS A 21 -7.80 -8.45 2.74
C LYS A 21 -8.93 -8.73 3.74
N ILE A 22 -8.99 -8.00 4.84
CA ILE A 22 -10.10 -8.12 5.82
C ILE A 22 -11.42 -7.74 5.15
N THR A 23 -11.48 -6.58 4.49
CA THR A 23 -12.68 -6.11 3.79
C THR A 23 -13.14 -7.12 2.72
N THR A 24 -12.23 -7.61 1.89
CA THR A 24 -12.53 -8.64 0.88
C THR A 24 -13.01 -9.95 1.51
N THR A 25 -12.39 -10.38 2.60
CA THR A 25 -12.80 -11.61 3.31
C THR A 25 -14.21 -11.48 3.86
N CYS A 26 -14.59 -10.32 4.41
CA CYS A 26 -15.94 -10.07 4.91
C CYS A 26 -16.98 -10.16 3.79
N TYR A 27 -16.70 -9.58 2.61
CA TYR A 27 -17.60 -9.71 1.46
C TYR A 27 -17.70 -11.15 0.95
N ILE A 28 -16.59 -11.89 0.83
CA ILE A 28 -16.62 -13.30 0.41
C ILE A 28 -17.46 -14.15 1.38
N LEU A 29 -17.28 -13.96 2.69
CA LEU A 29 -18.02 -14.70 3.71
C LEU A 29 -19.52 -14.38 3.73
N GLN A 30 -19.92 -13.20 3.25
CA GLN A 30 -21.33 -12.82 3.16
C GLN A 30 -22.07 -13.54 2.03
N GLU A 31 -21.40 -13.83 0.90
CA GLU A 31 -22.03 -14.32 -0.33
C GLU A 31 -22.71 -15.69 -0.13
N GLY A 32 -22.18 -16.50 0.78
CA GLY A 32 -22.75 -17.80 1.13
C GLY A 32 -23.92 -17.78 2.10
N ARG A 33 -24.40 -16.61 2.56
CA ARG A 33 -25.41 -16.50 3.63
C ARG A 33 -26.65 -15.73 3.18
N ILE A 34 -27.74 -16.45 2.90
CA ILE A 34 -29.05 -15.85 2.60
C ILE A 34 -29.79 -15.64 3.93
N GLU A 35 -30.08 -14.38 4.27
CA GLU A 35 -30.91 -13.97 5.42
C GLU A 35 -30.43 -14.43 6.82
N SER A 36 -29.22 -14.02 7.20
CA SER A 36 -28.76 -14.14 8.59
C SER A 36 -28.38 -12.77 9.16
N SER A 37 -28.61 -12.56 10.46
CA SER A 37 -28.07 -11.41 11.20
C SER A 37 -26.57 -11.25 10.96
N LEU A 38 -25.86 -12.37 10.87
CA LEU A 38 -24.44 -12.45 10.58
C LEU A 38 -24.04 -11.87 9.21
N ARG A 39 -24.90 -11.97 8.18
CA ARG A 39 -24.63 -11.32 6.88
C ARG A 39 -24.59 -9.80 7.05
N THR A 40 -25.56 -9.24 7.77
CA THR A 40 -25.64 -7.80 8.04
C THR A 40 -24.44 -7.32 8.86
N GLU A 41 -24.02 -8.11 9.86
CA GLU A 41 -22.82 -7.82 10.65
C GLU A 41 -21.54 -7.85 9.79
N LEU A 42 -21.40 -8.84 8.90
CA LEU A 42 -20.25 -8.91 7.98
C LEU A 42 -20.20 -7.73 7.00
N ILE A 43 -21.35 -7.29 6.48
CA ILE A 43 -21.44 -6.07 5.65
C ILE A 43 -21.02 -4.85 6.46
N CYS A 44 -21.54 -4.71 7.69
CA CYS A 44 -21.21 -3.59 8.56
C CYS A 44 -19.71 -3.57 8.89
N LEU A 45 -19.13 -4.73 9.19
CA LEU A 45 -17.70 -4.87 9.44
C LEU A 45 -16.87 -4.51 8.20
N ALA A 46 -17.27 -4.96 7.00
CA ALA A 46 -16.59 -4.65 5.76
C ALA A 46 -16.55 -3.14 5.47
N GLU A 47 -17.69 -2.45 5.64
CA GLU A 47 -17.76 -1.00 5.48
C GLU A 47 -16.92 -0.29 6.55
N TYR A 48 -16.98 -0.76 7.81
CA TYR A 48 -16.16 -0.20 8.89
C TYR A 48 -14.67 -0.34 8.61
N THR A 49 -14.20 -1.52 8.20
CA THR A 49 -12.77 -1.77 7.92
C THR A 49 -12.30 -1.01 6.67
N LYS A 50 -13.18 -0.80 5.70
CA LYS A 50 -12.91 0.03 4.52
C LYS A 50 -12.68 1.49 4.90
N GLU A 51 -13.51 2.06 5.77
CA GLU A 51 -13.33 3.43 6.28
C GLU A 51 -12.13 3.56 7.23
N LEU A 52 -11.82 2.51 8.00
CA LEU A 52 -10.68 2.49 8.91
C LEU A 52 -9.33 2.27 8.21
N THR A 53 -9.32 1.93 6.92
CA THR A 53 -8.10 1.60 6.19
C THR A 53 -7.18 2.83 6.15
N PRO A 54 -6.00 2.78 6.80
CA PRO A 54 -5.13 3.94 6.90
C PRO A 54 -4.51 4.27 5.55
N LYS A 55 -4.54 5.56 5.17
CA LYS A 55 -3.86 6.08 3.99
C LYS A 55 -2.54 6.71 4.41
N PHE A 56 -1.46 5.95 4.29
CA PHE A 56 -0.12 6.47 4.53
C PHE A 56 0.30 7.36 3.36
N THR A 57 0.58 8.64 3.63
CA THR A 57 1.00 9.61 2.62
C THR A 57 2.19 10.41 3.11
N ALA A 58 3.07 10.78 2.20
CA ALA A 58 4.17 11.69 2.47
C ALA A 58 3.64 13.13 2.34
N ALA A 59 3.18 13.73 3.44
CA ALA A 59 2.64 15.10 3.49
C ALA A 59 1.59 15.41 2.41
N GLY A 60 0.83 14.40 1.95
CA GLY A 60 -0.17 14.54 0.89
C GLY A 60 0.37 14.55 -0.55
N PHE A 61 1.68 14.49 -0.78
CA PHE A 61 2.26 14.49 -2.13
C PHE A 61 2.04 13.17 -2.86
N PHE A 62 2.35 12.06 -2.20
CA PHE A 62 2.18 10.72 -2.74
C PHE A 62 1.87 9.72 -1.64
N LYS A 63 1.25 8.60 -2.02
CA LYS A 63 0.98 7.49 -1.14
C LYS A 63 2.26 6.70 -0.86
N ILE A 64 2.48 6.35 0.40
CA ILE A 64 3.60 5.49 0.80
C ILE A 64 3.13 4.04 0.68
N ASP A 65 3.67 3.35 -0.32
CA ASP A 65 3.47 1.91 -0.53
C ASP A 65 4.69 1.31 -1.26
N GLN A 66 4.64 0.01 -1.58
CA GLN A 66 5.77 -0.69 -2.21
C GLN A 66 6.24 -0.02 -3.52
N SER A 67 5.36 0.68 -4.25
CA SER A 67 5.73 1.38 -5.49
C SER A 67 6.67 2.55 -5.26
N THR A 68 6.62 3.17 -4.06
CA THR A 68 7.52 4.27 -3.67
C THR A 68 8.99 3.85 -3.78
N LEU A 69 9.32 2.62 -3.34
CA LEU A 69 10.69 2.10 -3.43
C LEU A 69 11.11 1.89 -4.89
N ALA A 70 10.22 1.34 -5.72
CA ALA A 70 10.49 1.13 -7.13
C ALA A 70 10.77 2.46 -7.85
N THR A 71 9.96 3.49 -7.59
CA THR A 71 10.16 4.84 -8.16
C THR A 71 11.47 5.46 -7.67
N LEU A 72 11.79 5.33 -6.38
CA LEU A 72 13.05 5.84 -5.82
C LEU A 72 14.27 5.19 -6.47
N PHE A 73 14.31 3.86 -6.55
CA PHE A 73 15.42 3.15 -7.19
C PHE A 73 15.52 3.49 -8.68
N SER A 74 14.38 3.58 -9.38
CA SER A 74 14.36 4.00 -10.78
C SER A 74 14.94 5.40 -10.98
N ALA A 75 14.59 6.36 -10.11
CA ALA A 75 15.13 7.72 -10.16
C ALA A 75 16.64 7.75 -9.88
N ILE A 76 17.10 7.03 -8.85
CA ILE A 76 18.53 6.92 -8.52
C ILE A 76 19.31 6.33 -9.70
N ILE A 77 18.86 5.19 -10.24
CA ILE A 77 19.53 4.53 -11.37
C ILE A 77 19.56 5.45 -12.59
N THR A 78 18.45 6.12 -12.91
CA THR A 78 18.37 7.06 -14.03
C THR A 78 19.36 8.20 -13.86
N TYR A 79 19.43 8.79 -12.66
CA TYR A 79 20.36 9.88 -12.38
C TYR A 79 21.83 9.41 -12.45
N LEU A 80 22.14 8.22 -11.94
CA LEU A 80 23.47 7.63 -12.04
C LEU A 80 23.89 7.42 -13.50
N ILE A 81 22.99 6.90 -14.35
CA ILE A 81 23.25 6.73 -15.79
C ILE A 81 23.56 8.08 -16.43
N ILE A 82 22.76 9.11 -16.13
CA ILE A 82 22.98 10.47 -16.64
C ILE A 82 24.36 10.97 -16.19
N CYS A 83 24.70 10.88 -14.90
CA CYS A 83 26.00 11.31 -14.41
C CYS A 83 27.17 10.59 -15.09
N ILE A 84 27.05 9.28 -15.30
CA ILE A 84 28.08 8.47 -16.00
C ILE A 84 28.22 8.93 -17.44
N GLN A 85 27.11 9.16 -18.15
CA GLN A 85 27.12 9.65 -19.53
C GLN A 85 27.78 11.04 -19.63
N PHE A 86 27.45 11.96 -18.73
CA PHE A 86 28.05 13.30 -18.70
C PHE A 86 29.54 13.26 -18.33
N ASN A 87 29.97 12.36 -17.44
CA ASN A 87 31.38 12.20 -17.07
C ASN A 87 32.22 11.55 -18.18
N MET A 88 31.64 10.69 -19.03
CA MET A 88 32.35 10.12 -20.19
C MET A 88 32.38 11.06 -21.40
N ALA A 89 31.50 12.07 -21.43
CA ALA A 89 31.40 13.04 -22.52
C ALA A 89 32.25 14.31 -22.31
N LEU A 90 32.72 14.55 -21.07
CA LEU A 90 33.62 15.66 -20.69
C LEU A 90 35.07 15.17 -20.65
#